data_AF-A0A955XGK7-F1
#
_entry.id   AF-A0A955XGK7-F1
#
_cell.length_a   1.000
_cell.length_b   1.000
_cell.length_c   1.000
_cell.angle_alpha   90.00
_cell.angle_beta   90.00
_cell.angle_gamma   90.00
#
_symmetry.space_group_name_H-M   'P 1'
#
loop_
_entity.id
_entity.type
_entity.pdbx_description
1 polymer ?
#
loop_
_entity_poly.entity_id
_entity_poly.type
_entity_poly.pdbx_seq_one_letter_code
_entity_poly.pdbx_strand_id
1 'polypeptide(L)'
;ENPFLGQRGIRLCLARPELLRTQLRALLRASSYGKLRIMFPMITNFEDWTAAKRMVAEVQHELKVGPVELGIMIEVPAAALLASVFAREVDFFSIGTNDLTQYTLAMDRTNPALSEQADGLNPAVLTLIERTVKAAHSAGKWTGVCGELAANPLAVPILVGLGVDELSCSVPAIPAVKAQVRTLARSTAEHLAAQALAQQTRQSRPVAWVDAAGLVYPPALEAQGV
;
A
#
# COMPACT_ATOMS: atom_id res chain seq x y z
N GLU A 1 -18.98 -1.87 -19.31
CA GLU A 1 -18.62 -2.72 -18.16
C GLU A 1 -17.31 -2.23 -17.55
N ASN A 2 -17.10 -2.33 -16.23
CA ASN A 2 -15.89 -1.83 -15.55
C ASN A 2 -15.15 -2.96 -14.82
N PRO A 3 -14.20 -3.66 -15.47
CA PRO A 3 -13.49 -4.80 -14.86
C PRO A 3 -12.79 -4.44 -13.54
N PHE A 4 -12.24 -3.23 -13.44
CA PHE A 4 -11.61 -2.74 -12.21
C PHE A 4 -12.57 -2.58 -11.03
N LEU A 5 -13.88 -2.48 -11.25
CA LEU A 5 -14.90 -2.39 -10.20
C LEU A 5 -15.71 -3.70 -10.05
N GLY A 6 -15.27 -4.78 -10.70
CA GLY A 6 -16.00 -6.04 -10.82
C GLY A 6 -15.56 -7.17 -9.87
N GLN A 7 -15.76 -8.41 -10.31
CA GLN A 7 -15.37 -9.63 -9.57
C GLN A 7 -13.86 -9.89 -9.68
N ARG A 8 -13.08 -9.32 -8.76
CA ARG A 8 -11.62 -9.51 -8.66
C ARG A 8 -11.16 -9.59 -7.20
N GLY A 9 -9.91 -10.00 -7.00
CA GLY A 9 -9.32 -10.17 -5.68
C GLY A 9 -10.16 -11.07 -4.79
N ILE A 10 -10.33 -10.69 -3.52
CA ILE A 10 -11.09 -11.48 -2.55
C ILE A 10 -12.53 -11.78 -3.00
N ARG A 11 -13.20 -10.89 -3.73
CA ARG A 11 -14.60 -11.10 -4.16
C ARG A 11 -14.74 -12.31 -5.08
N LEU A 12 -13.79 -12.48 -6.02
CA LEU A 12 -13.77 -13.66 -6.89
C LEU A 12 -13.48 -14.93 -6.07
N CYS A 13 -12.53 -14.84 -5.14
CA CYS A 13 -12.16 -15.94 -4.25
C CYS A 13 -13.33 -16.38 -3.36
N LEU A 14 -14.16 -15.45 -2.85
CA LEU A 14 -15.35 -15.76 -2.06
C LEU A 14 -16.51 -16.29 -2.93
N ALA A 15 -16.65 -15.81 -4.16
CA ALA A 15 -17.62 -16.36 -5.12
C ALA A 15 -17.23 -17.76 -5.64
N ARG A 16 -15.93 -18.10 -5.62
CA ARG A 16 -15.39 -19.41 -6.02
C ARG A 16 -14.43 -19.94 -4.94
N PRO A 17 -14.95 -20.39 -3.77
CA PRO A 17 -14.14 -20.73 -2.60
C PRO A 17 -13.03 -21.74 -2.86
N GLU A 18 -13.26 -22.72 -3.76
CA GLU A 18 -12.26 -23.75 -4.08
C GLU A 18 -10.95 -23.20 -4.64
N LEU A 19 -10.99 -22.05 -5.35
CA LEU A 19 -9.77 -21.38 -5.82
C LEU A 19 -8.93 -20.91 -4.63
N LEU A 20 -9.57 -20.26 -3.66
CA LEU A 20 -8.89 -19.77 -2.47
C LEU A 20 -8.44 -20.93 -1.57
N ARG A 21 -9.27 -21.97 -1.38
CA ARG A 21 -8.90 -23.15 -0.57
C ARG A 21 -7.68 -23.85 -1.13
N THR A 22 -7.60 -24.00 -2.46
CA THR A 22 -6.43 -24.60 -3.13
C THR A 22 -5.17 -23.80 -2.85
N GLN A 23 -5.23 -22.47 -2.99
CA GLN A 23 -4.09 -21.58 -2.72
C GLN A 23 -3.69 -21.58 -1.23
N LEU A 24 -4.66 -21.49 -0.31
CA LEU A 24 -4.42 -21.52 1.13
C LEU A 24 -3.77 -22.83 1.56
N ARG A 25 -4.23 -23.98 1.04
CA ARG A 25 -3.60 -25.28 1.33
C ARG A 25 -2.13 -25.30 0.89
N ALA A 26 -1.82 -24.74 -0.27
CA ALA A 26 -0.45 -24.65 -0.75
C ALA A 26 0.42 -23.75 0.15
N LEU A 27 -0.04 -22.54 0.45
CA LEU A 27 0.66 -21.57 1.30
C LEU A 27 0.90 -22.12 2.72
N LEU A 28 -0.12 -22.74 3.31
CA LEU A 28 -0.06 -23.30 4.67
C LEU A 28 0.79 -24.57 4.77
N ARG A 29 0.94 -25.34 3.69
CA ARG A 29 1.95 -26.42 3.65
C ARG A 29 3.36 -25.86 3.50
N ALA A 30 3.52 -24.75 2.78
CA ALA A 30 4.81 -24.09 2.60
C ALA A 30 5.29 -23.35 3.86
N SER A 31 4.39 -22.96 4.77
CA SER A 31 4.74 -22.21 5.98
C SER A 31 5.64 -22.97 6.96
N SER A 32 5.72 -24.31 6.87
CA SER A 32 6.68 -25.10 7.66
C SER A 32 8.14 -24.93 7.22
N TYR A 33 8.38 -24.36 6.03
CA TYR A 33 9.72 -24.22 5.46
C TYR A 33 10.33 -22.83 5.65
N GLY A 34 9.61 -21.88 6.24
CA GLY A 34 10.11 -20.53 6.47
C GLY A 34 9.05 -19.57 6.98
N LYS A 35 9.46 -18.32 7.26
CA LYS A 35 8.55 -17.28 7.71
C LYS A 35 7.64 -16.84 6.55
N LEU A 36 6.40 -17.32 6.56
CA LEU A 36 5.38 -16.98 5.59
C LEU A 36 4.31 -16.10 6.21
N ARG A 37 3.87 -15.10 5.44
CA ARG A 37 2.72 -14.24 5.75
C ARG A 37 1.70 -14.38 4.63
N ILE A 38 0.42 -14.33 4.95
CA ILE A 38 -0.65 -14.35 3.94
C ILE A 38 -1.33 -13.00 3.93
N MET A 39 -1.52 -12.43 2.74
CA MET A 39 -2.18 -11.15 2.58
C MET A 39 -3.34 -11.26 1.58
N PHE A 40 -4.47 -10.64 1.90
CA PHE A 40 -5.66 -10.68 1.07
C PHE A 40 -5.87 -9.37 0.29
N PRO A 41 -6.00 -9.42 -1.05
CA PRO A 41 -6.25 -8.25 -1.88
C PRO A 41 -7.75 -7.89 -1.93
N MET A 42 -8.04 -6.63 -2.24
CA MET A 42 -9.38 -6.07 -2.53
C MET A 42 -10.38 -6.18 -1.36
N ILE A 43 -9.90 -6.32 -0.13
CA ILE A 43 -10.73 -6.26 1.07
C ILE A 43 -11.42 -4.89 1.10
N THR A 44 -12.74 -4.87 1.16
CA THR A 44 -13.52 -3.63 1.16
C THR A 44 -14.21 -3.39 2.49
N ASN A 45 -14.74 -4.46 3.09
CA ASN A 45 -15.53 -4.43 4.32
C ASN A 45 -15.07 -5.54 5.29
N PHE A 46 -15.67 -5.57 6.47
CA PHE A 46 -15.27 -6.48 7.54
C PHE A 46 -15.77 -7.91 7.32
N GLU A 47 -16.85 -8.07 6.57
CA GLU A 47 -17.40 -9.36 6.16
C GLU A 47 -16.44 -10.10 5.22
N ASP A 48 -15.84 -9.40 4.24
CA ASP A 48 -14.81 -9.94 3.36
C ASP A 48 -13.65 -10.52 4.17
N TRP A 49 -13.17 -9.74 5.16
CA TRP A 49 -12.08 -10.13 6.03
C TRP A 49 -12.44 -11.33 6.91
N THR A 50 -13.61 -11.29 7.54
CA THR A 50 -14.06 -12.37 8.43
C THR A 50 -14.20 -13.69 7.66
N ALA A 51 -14.75 -13.65 6.45
CA ALA A 51 -14.86 -14.82 5.57
C ALA A 51 -13.47 -15.37 5.19
N ALA A 52 -12.54 -14.51 4.78
CA ALA A 52 -11.17 -14.91 4.44
C ALA A 52 -10.43 -15.53 5.63
N LYS A 53 -10.47 -14.88 6.80
CA LYS A 53 -9.85 -15.34 8.05
C LYS A 53 -10.41 -16.70 8.49
N ARG A 54 -11.72 -16.90 8.36
CA ARG A 54 -12.38 -18.18 8.65
C ARG A 54 -11.88 -19.29 7.75
N MET A 55 -11.76 -19.05 6.44
CA MET A 55 -11.26 -20.06 5.50
C MET A 55 -9.81 -20.48 5.81
N VAL A 56 -8.96 -19.53 6.24
CA VAL A 56 -7.61 -19.86 6.70
C VAL A 56 -7.65 -20.79 7.91
N ALA A 57 -8.46 -20.47 8.92
CA ALA A 57 -8.57 -21.27 10.14
C ALA A 57 -9.08 -22.70 9.85
N GLU A 58 -10.06 -22.85 8.97
CA GLU A 58 -10.57 -24.15 8.53
C GLU A 58 -9.45 -25.00 7.89
N VAL A 59 -8.69 -24.41 6.96
CA VAL A 59 -7.60 -25.11 6.27
C VAL A 59 -6.43 -25.42 7.22
N GLN A 60 -6.11 -24.52 8.16
CA GLN A 60 -5.09 -24.78 9.19
C GLN A 60 -5.47 -25.98 10.05
N HIS A 61 -6.73 -26.06 10.47
CA HIS A 61 -7.25 -27.19 11.23
C HIS A 61 -7.18 -28.50 10.43
N GLU A 62 -7.60 -28.49 9.16
CA GLU A 62 -7.54 -29.66 8.27
C GLU A 62 -6.10 -30.18 8.06
N LEU A 63 -5.15 -29.25 7.91
CA LEU A 63 -3.74 -29.59 7.67
C LEU A 63 -2.94 -29.81 8.95
N LYS A 64 -3.50 -29.48 10.11
CA LYS A 64 -2.84 -29.49 11.43
C LYS A 64 -1.54 -28.68 11.44
N VAL A 65 -1.57 -27.49 10.86
CA VAL A 65 -0.43 -26.55 10.84
C VAL A 65 -0.66 -25.38 11.80
N GLY A 66 0.45 -24.74 12.21
CA GLY A 66 0.42 -23.62 13.13
C GLY A 66 -0.12 -22.31 12.53
N PRO A 67 -0.29 -21.28 13.37
CA PRO A 67 -0.70 -19.95 12.93
C PRO A 67 0.34 -19.31 11.99
N VAL A 68 -0.12 -18.44 11.11
CA VAL A 68 0.70 -17.59 10.23
C VAL A 68 0.21 -16.15 10.37
N GLU A 69 1.09 -15.17 10.17
CA GLU A 69 0.68 -13.76 10.19
C GLU A 69 -0.26 -13.49 9.00
N LEU A 70 -1.42 -12.89 9.28
CA LEU A 70 -2.43 -12.53 8.29
C LEU A 70 -2.55 -11.02 8.15
N GLY A 71 -2.42 -10.52 6.93
CA GLY A 71 -2.57 -9.12 6.60
C GLY A 71 -3.63 -8.88 5.54
N ILE A 72 -3.92 -7.61 5.30
CA ILE A 72 -4.76 -7.18 4.18
C ILE A 72 -4.02 -6.14 3.35
N MET A 73 -4.27 -6.17 2.04
CA MET A 73 -3.82 -5.10 1.18
C MET A 73 -4.77 -3.91 1.31
N ILE A 74 -4.22 -2.75 1.67
CA ILE A 74 -4.97 -1.48 1.70
C ILE A 74 -4.84 -0.85 0.31
N GLU A 75 -5.74 -1.28 -0.57
CA GLU A 75 -5.81 -0.81 -1.96
C GLU A 75 -7.19 -0.27 -2.34
N VAL A 76 -8.18 -0.36 -1.45
CA VAL A 76 -9.52 0.21 -1.60
C VAL A 76 -9.71 1.33 -0.58
N PRO A 77 -10.21 2.52 -0.95
CA PRO A 77 -10.38 3.64 -0.01
C PRO A 77 -11.21 3.27 1.22
N ALA A 78 -12.26 2.47 1.06
CA ALA A 78 -13.07 1.96 2.17
C ALA A 78 -12.24 1.21 3.22
N ALA A 79 -11.24 0.42 2.81
CA ALA A 79 -10.37 -0.29 3.72
C ALA A 79 -9.46 0.67 4.52
N ALA A 80 -8.91 1.69 3.87
CA ALA A 80 -8.13 2.73 4.53
C ALA A 80 -8.99 3.55 5.54
N LEU A 81 -10.25 3.84 5.19
CA LEU A 81 -11.19 4.48 6.10
C LEU A 81 -11.51 3.60 7.32
N LEU A 82 -11.55 2.28 7.15
CA LEU A 82 -11.80 1.31 8.21
C LEU A 82 -10.52 0.74 8.83
N ALA A 83 -9.33 1.32 8.55
CA ALA A 83 -8.05 0.76 8.98
C ALA A 83 -7.96 0.54 10.50
N SER A 84 -8.52 1.43 11.32
CA SER A 84 -8.54 1.27 12.78
C SER A 84 -9.39 0.09 13.27
N VAL A 85 -10.41 -0.31 12.51
CA VAL A 85 -11.22 -1.50 12.78
C VAL A 85 -10.42 -2.75 12.40
N PHE A 86 -9.84 -2.77 11.20
CA PHE A 86 -9.02 -3.89 10.73
C PHE A 86 -7.77 -4.12 11.57
N ALA A 87 -7.12 -3.06 12.05
CA ALA A 87 -5.87 -3.13 12.80
C ALA A 87 -5.98 -3.93 14.11
N ARG A 88 -7.20 -4.09 14.63
CA ARG A 88 -7.49 -4.92 15.81
C ARG A 88 -7.43 -6.42 15.50
N GLU A 89 -7.59 -6.80 14.23
CA GLU A 89 -7.80 -8.18 13.80
C GLU A 89 -6.69 -8.74 12.91
N VAL A 90 -5.99 -7.86 12.18
CA VAL A 90 -4.88 -8.23 11.28
C VAL A 90 -3.55 -8.11 12.00
N ASP A 91 -2.53 -8.76 11.44
CA ASP A 91 -1.15 -8.68 11.91
C ASP A 91 -0.37 -7.55 11.24
N PHE A 92 -0.76 -7.17 10.02
CA PHE A 92 -0.12 -6.10 9.25
C PHE A 92 -0.99 -5.58 8.12
N PHE A 93 -0.63 -4.41 7.61
CA PHE A 93 -1.12 -3.89 6.34
C PHE A 93 0.00 -3.86 5.30
N SER A 94 -0.36 -4.00 4.02
CA SER A 94 0.47 -3.50 2.92
C SER A 94 -0.37 -2.61 2.02
N ILE A 95 0.09 -1.41 1.74
CA ILE A 95 -0.65 -0.49 0.87
C ILE A 95 -0.30 -0.81 -0.58
N GLY A 96 -1.32 -1.11 -1.38
CA GLY A 96 -1.21 -1.27 -2.82
C GLY A 96 -1.47 0.08 -3.50
N THR A 97 -0.43 0.90 -3.67
CA THR A 97 -0.61 2.31 -4.07
C THR A 97 -1.24 2.45 -5.45
N ASN A 98 -0.99 1.52 -6.35
CA ASN A 98 -1.50 1.56 -7.71
C ASN A 98 -3.04 1.58 -7.75
N ASP A 99 -3.65 0.62 -7.07
CA ASP A 99 -5.11 0.50 -7.01
C ASP A 99 -5.71 1.51 -6.02
N LEU A 100 -5.01 1.80 -4.90
CA LEU A 100 -5.45 2.86 -3.97
C LEU A 100 -5.56 4.22 -4.67
N THR A 101 -4.55 4.61 -5.45
CA THR A 101 -4.57 5.86 -6.22
C THR A 101 -5.70 5.86 -7.23
N GLN A 102 -5.83 4.79 -8.02
CA GLN A 102 -6.87 4.67 -9.04
C GLN A 102 -8.27 4.82 -8.45
N TYR A 103 -8.58 4.13 -7.35
CA TYR A 103 -9.90 4.19 -6.74
C TYR A 103 -10.14 5.47 -5.95
N THR A 104 -9.11 6.05 -5.33
CA THR A 104 -9.23 7.33 -4.60
C THR A 104 -9.48 8.48 -5.57
N LEU A 105 -8.79 8.50 -6.71
CA LEU A 105 -8.90 9.56 -7.71
C LEU A 105 -9.97 9.29 -8.77
N ALA A 106 -10.58 8.10 -8.77
CA ALA A 106 -11.49 7.62 -9.80
C ALA A 106 -10.89 7.72 -11.22
N MET A 107 -9.60 7.39 -11.35
CA MET A 107 -8.83 7.50 -12.59
C MET A 107 -8.20 6.15 -12.96
N ASP A 108 -8.61 5.59 -14.10
CA ASP A 108 -8.00 4.36 -14.63
C ASP A 108 -6.58 4.66 -15.13
N ARG A 109 -5.57 4.09 -14.47
CA ARG A 109 -4.16 4.30 -14.83
C ARG A 109 -3.77 3.68 -16.17
N THR A 110 -4.57 2.77 -16.71
CA THR A 110 -4.36 2.18 -18.03
C THR A 110 -4.96 3.04 -19.14
N ASN A 111 -5.76 4.04 -18.80
CA ASN A 111 -6.28 5.00 -19.76
C ASN A 111 -5.22 6.07 -20.07
N PRO A 112 -4.74 6.19 -21.33
CA PRO A 112 -3.69 7.15 -21.69
C PRO A 112 -4.04 8.61 -21.37
N ALA A 113 -5.33 8.98 -21.38
CA ALA A 113 -5.75 10.36 -21.08
C ALA A 113 -5.72 10.68 -19.56
N LEU A 114 -5.68 9.66 -18.70
CA LEU A 114 -5.77 9.79 -17.24
C LEU A 114 -4.53 9.29 -16.50
N SER A 115 -3.64 8.54 -17.15
CA SER A 115 -2.48 7.92 -16.52
C SER A 115 -1.54 8.93 -15.88
N GLU A 116 -1.27 10.06 -16.55
CA GLU A 116 -0.50 11.19 -15.98
C GLU A 116 -1.21 11.82 -14.77
N GLN A 117 -2.54 11.72 -14.75
CA GLN A 117 -3.38 12.18 -13.66
C GLN A 117 -3.56 11.12 -12.55
N ALA A 118 -3.02 9.90 -12.64
CA ALA A 118 -3.05 8.95 -11.54
C ALA A 118 -1.80 9.07 -10.64
N ASP A 119 -1.69 10.14 -9.85
CA ASP A 119 -0.51 10.40 -9.00
C ASP A 119 -0.67 9.85 -7.57
N GLY A 120 0.24 8.95 -7.18
CA GLY A 120 0.33 8.41 -5.82
C GLY A 120 0.73 9.42 -4.75
N LEU A 121 1.29 10.57 -5.14
CA LEU A 121 1.60 11.68 -4.24
C LEU A 121 0.45 12.68 -4.10
N ASN A 122 -0.73 12.38 -4.64
CA ASN A 122 -1.91 13.20 -4.40
C ASN A 122 -2.22 13.28 -2.88
N PRO A 123 -2.51 14.46 -2.31
CA PRO A 123 -2.79 14.63 -0.88
C PRO A 123 -3.90 13.72 -0.35
N ALA A 124 -4.92 13.41 -1.15
CA ALA A 124 -5.98 12.47 -0.76
C ALA A 124 -5.44 11.06 -0.56
N VAL A 125 -4.56 10.59 -1.46
CA VAL A 125 -3.91 9.28 -1.35
C VAL A 125 -2.95 9.26 -0.17
N LEU A 126 -2.11 10.28 -0.01
CA LEU A 126 -1.19 10.41 1.13
C LEU A 126 -1.94 10.43 2.47
N THR A 127 -3.11 11.08 2.54
CA THR A 127 -3.97 11.08 3.73
C THR A 127 -4.47 9.68 4.08
N LEU A 128 -4.84 8.87 3.07
CA LEU A 128 -5.24 7.48 3.30
C LEU A 128 -4.07 6.61 3.74
N ILE A 129 -2.87 6.85 3.21
CA ILE A 129 -1.62 6.20 3.65
C ILE A 129 -1.36 6.54 5.12
N GLU A 130 -1.34 7.84 5.47
CA GLU A 130 -1.10 8.32 6.83
C GLU A 130 -2.09 7.72 7.83
N ARG A 131 -3.38 7.73 7.48
CA ARG A 131 -4.44 7.14 8.30
C ARG A 131 -4.22 5.66 8.56
N THR A 132 -3.80 4.92 7.53
CA THR A 132 -3.52 3.49 7.62
C THR A 132 -2.34 3.21 8.54
N VAL A 133 -1.25 3.94 8.37
CA VAL A 133 -0.04 3.82 9.21
C VAL A 133 -0.37 4.12 10.67
N LYS A 134 -1.02 5.26 10.95
CA LYS A 134 -1.44 5.64 12.30
C LYS A 134 -2.34 4.59 12.96
N ALA A 135 -3.28 4.03 12.20
CA ALA A 135 -4.16 2.97 12.69
C ALA A 135 -3.40 1.69 13.06
N ALA A 136 -2.43 1.28 12.23
CA ALA A 136 -1.59 0.11 12.51
C ALA A 136 -0.75 0.31 13.77
N HIS A 137 -0.01 1.43 13.83
CA HIS A 137 0.87 1.74 14.96
C HIS A 137 0.09 1.86 16.28
N SER A 138 -1.11 2.47 16.25
CA SER A 138 -1.99 2.56 17.43
C SER A 138 -2.45 1.19 17.96
N ALA A 139 -2.42 0.15 17.13
CA ALA A 139 -2.73 -1.23 17.49
C ALA A 139 -1.49 -2.11 17.69
N GLY A 140 -0.28 -1.52 17.68
CA GLY A 140 0.98 -2.26 17.77
C GLY A 140 1.28 -3.13 16.55
N LYS A 141 0.70 -2.79 15.39
CA LYS A 141 0.91 -3.43 14.09
C LYS A 141 1.80 -2.58 13.21
N TRP A 142 2.17 -3.10 12.05
CA TRP A 142 3.04 -2.41 11.09
C TRP A 142 2.37 -2.30 9.71
N THR A 143 2.80 -1.33 8.92
CA THR A 143 2.30 -1.05 7.58
C THR A 143 3.46 -1.00 6.58
N GLY A 144 3.40 -1.89 5.58
CA GLY A 144 4.24 -1.81 4.40
C GLY A 144 3.58 -1.01 3.27
N VAL A 145 4.38 -0.64 2.27
CA VAL A 145 3.91 -0.13 0.98
C VAL A 145 4.54 -0.99 -0.11
N CYS A 146 3.70 -1.47 -1.03
CA CYS A 146 4.14 -2.20 -2.21
C CYS A 146 3.67 -1.49 -3.48
N GLY A 147 4.42 -1.69 -4.56
CA GLY A 147 4.14 -1.09 -5.86
C GLY A 147 5.17 -0.03 -6.23
N GLU A 148 4.88 0.72 -7.30
CA GLU A 148 5.85 1.63 -7.92
C GLU A 148 6.24 2.79 -6.99
N LEU A 149 5.31 3.22 -6.13
CA LEU A 149 5.55 4.33 -5.21
C LEU A 149 6.64 4.00 -4.16
N ALA A 150 6.80 2.71 -3.79
CA ALA A 150 7.83 2.27 -2.86
C ALA A 150 9.26 2.37 -3.43
N ALA A 151 9.39 2.56 -4.75
CA ALA A 151 10.66 2.74 -5.45
C ALA A 151 10.87 4.17 -5.98
N ASN A 152 9.87 5.05 -5.85
CA ASN A 152 9.93 6.39 -6.41
C ASN A 152 10.79 7.31 -5.52
N PRO A 153 11.90 7.89 -6.03
CA PRO A 153 12.79 8.74 -5.23
C PRO A 153 12.10 9.95 -4.59
N LEU A 154 11.03 10.48 -5.20
CA LEU A 154 10.27 11.59 -4.60
C LEU A 154 9.33 11.10 -3.49
N ALA A 155 8.84 9.86 -3.59
CA ALA A 155 7.87 9.34 -2.64
C ALA A 155 8.51 8.68 -1.42
N VAL A 156 9.67 8.03 -1.58
CA VAL A 156 10.35 7.32 -0.48
C VAL A 156 10.53 8.21 0.76
N PRO A 157 11.00 9.48 0.67
CA PRO A 157 11.13 10.33 1.84
C PRO A 157 9.80 10.65 2.52
N ILE A 158 8.74 10.85 1.73
CA ILE A 158 7.39 11.12 2.23
C ILE A 158 6.85 9.87 2.94
N LEU A 159 6.92 8.70 2.30
CA LEU A 159 6.46 7.44 2.89
C LEU A 159 7.18 7.12 4.20
N VAL A 160 8.50 7.30 4.23
CA VAL A 160 9.27 7.19 5.48
C VAL A 160 8.74 8.19 6.50
N GLY A 161 8.61 9.47 6.14
CA GLY A 161 8.09 10.52 7.03
C GLY A 161 6.70 10.23 7.60
N LEU A 162 5.81 9.63 6.81
CA LEU A 162 4.48 9.18 7.23
C LEU A 162 4.51 8.00 8.21
N GLY A 163 5.67 7.35 8.37
CA GLY A 163 5.87 6.23 9.30
C GLY A 163 5.72 4.85 8.67
N VAL A 164 5.83 4.72 7.35
CA VAL A 164 5.81 3.39 6.69
C VAL A 164 6.97 2.54 7.19
N ASP A 165 6.68 1.30 7.57
CA ASP A 165 7.64 0.38 8.21
C ASP A 165 8.41 -0.49 7.19
N GLU A 166 7.80 -0.76 6.03
CA GLU A 166 8.38 -1.60 4.97
C GLU A 166 8.16 -0.99 3.59
N LEU A 167 9.21 -0.91 2.77
CA LEU A 167 9.14 -0.53 1.35
C LEU A 167 9.44 -1.75 0.48
N SER A 168 8.43 -2.25 -0.23
CA SER A 168 8.53 -3.43 -1.09
C SER A 168 8.59 -3.00 -2.56
N CYS A 169 9.75 -3.19 -3.18
CA CYS A 169 10.05 -2.77 -4.55
C CYS A 169 10.75 -3.88 -5.36
N SER A 170 10.91 -3.65 -6.66
CA SER A 170 11.62 -4.59 -7.53
C SER A 170 13.08 -4.74 -7.10
N VAL A 171 13.65 -5.94 -7.31
CA VAL A 171 15.03 -6.25 -6.92
C VAL A 171 16.06 -5.21 -7.40
N PRO A 172 16.00 -4.71 -8.65
CA PRO A 172 16.94 -3.69 -9.13
C PRO A 172 16.82 -2.34 -8.41
N ALA A 173 15.66 -2.00 -7.85
CA ALA A 173 15.42 -0.74 -7.16
C ALA A 173 15.94 -0.74 -5.70
N ILE A 174 16.05 -1.92 -5.08
CA ILE A 174 16.43 -2.06 -3.66
C ILE A 174 17.71 -1.29 -3.30
N PRO A 175 18.83 -1.35 -4.06
CA PRO A 175 20.04 -0.63 -3.69
C PRO A 175 19.86 0.89 -3.66
N ALA A 176 19.15 1.46 -4.64
CA ALA A 176 18.91 2.89 -4.73
C ALA A 176 17.99 3.39 -3.61
N VAL A 177 16.88 2.68 -3.36
CA VAL A 177 15.97 2.99 -2.24
C VAL A 177 16.71 2.90 -0.91
N LYS A 178 17.52 1.85 -0.71
CA LYS A 178 18.31 1.68 0.52
C LYS A 178 19.34 2.79 0.70
N ALA A 179 20.01 3.23 -0.36
CA ALA A 179 20.97 4.33 -0.30
C ALA A 179 20.28 5.63 0.12
N GLN A 180 19.12 5.93 -0.47
CA GLN A 180 18.33 7.11 -0.15
C GLN A 180 17.82 7.12 1.29
N VAL A 181 17.25 6.00 1.76
CA VAL A 181 16.76 5.90 3.15
C VAL A 181 17.90 6.08 4.16
N ARG A 182 19.11 5.59 3.85
CA ARG A 182 20.27 5.72 4.74
C ARG A 182 20.81 7.15 4.90
N THR A 183 20.59 8.02 3.93
CA THR A 183 21.01 9.43 4.01
C THR A 183 19.92 10.33 4.56
N LEU A 184 18.68 9.84 4.63
CA LEU A 184 17.52 10.62 5.04
C LEU A 184 17.42 10.74 6.57
N ALA A 185 17.55 11.97 7.08
CA ALA A 185 17.23 12.26 8.47
C ALA A 185 15.72 12.12 8.72
N ARG A 186 15.35 11.47 9.82
CA ARG A 186 13.95 11.23 10.19
C ARG A 186 13.14 12.52 10.28
N SER A 187 13.68 13.56 10.91
CA SER A 187 13.03 14.87 11.02
C SER A 187 12.77 15.53 9.67
N THR A 188 13.70 15.37 8.71
CA THR A 188 13.53 15.85 7.35
C THR A 188 12.41 15.10 6.65
N ALA A 189 12.38 13.77 6.76
CA ALA A 189 11.31 12.94 6.21
C ALA A 189 9.93 13.37 6.74
N GLU A 190 9.81 13.56 8.05
CA GLU A 190 8.56 14.00 8.71
C GLU A 190 8.14 15.40 8.24
N HIS A 191 9.09 16.33 8.07
CA HIS A 191 8.80 17.66 7.52
C HIS A 191 8.28 17.58 6.08
N LEU A 192 8.93 16.79 5.24
CA LEU A 192 8.53 16.55 3.85
C LEU A 192 7.13 15.92 3.76
N ALA A 193 6.82 14.96 4.63
CA ALA A 193 5.51 14.34 4.71
C ALA A 193 4.42 15.34 5.12
N ALA A 194 4.69 16.17 6.13
CA ALA A 194 3.76 17.23 6.56
C ALA A 194 3.51 18.25 5.45
N GLN A 195 4.54 18.67 4.72
CA GLN A 195 4.41 19.55 3.57
C GLN A 195 3.57 18.92 2.44
N ALA A 196 3.79 17.63 2.15
CA ALA A 196 3.04 16.90 1.13
C ALA A 196 1.55 16.77 1.48
N LEU A 197 1.24 16.52 2.77
CA LEU A 197 -0.15 16.44 3.26
C LEU A 197 -0.87 17.80 3.24
N ALA A 198 -0.15 18.89 3.47
CA ALA A 198 -0.73 20.23 3.53
C ALA A 198 -1.07 20.83 2.14
N GLN A 199 -0.70 20.16 1.05
CA GLN A 199 -0.92 20.68 -0.29
C GLN A 199 -2.39 20.58 -0.69
N GLN A 200 -2.88 21.61 -1.39
CA GLN A 200 -4.24 21.62 -1.95
C GLN A 200 -4.28 21.05 -3.37
N THR A 201 -3.17 21.12 -4.10
CA THR A 201 -3.07 20.64 -5.48
C THR A 201 -1.81 19.83 -5.70
N ARG A 202 -1.80 19.08 -6.80
CA ARG A 202 -0.64 18.31 -7.24
C ARG A 202 0.54 19.19 -7.66
N GLN A 203 0.26 20.43 -8.08
CA GLN A 203 1.21 21.39 -8.65
C GLN A 203 1.88 22.28 -7.61
N SER A 204 1.35 22.36 -6.39
CA SER A 204 1.99 23.10 -5.30
C SER A 204 3.18 22.37 -4.68
N ARG A 205 3.81 21.41 -5.37
CA ARG A 205 5.06 20.79 -4.95
C ARG A 205 6.06 21.92 -4.70
N PRO A 206 6.66 22.08 -3.49
CA PRO A 206 7.51 23.22 -3.22
C PRO A 206 8.66 23.18 -4.23
N VAL A 207 8.99 24.34 -4.78
CA VAL A 207 9.93 24.57 -5.89
C VAL A 207 11.36 24.05 -5.59
N ALA A 208 11.61 23.52 -4.39
CA ALA A 208 12.84 22.85 -4.02
C ALA A 208 12.54 21.65 -3.11
N TRP A 209 12.31 20.48 -3.69
CA TRP A 209 12.57 19.22 -2.98
C TRP A 209 14.08 19.02 -3.00
N VAL A 210 14.74 19.56 -1.98
CA VAL A 210 16.16 19.29 -1.73
C VAL A 210 16.19 17.90 -1.12
N ASP A 211 16.80 16.94 -1.83
CA ASP A 211 17.03 15.63 -1.24
C ASP A 211 18.01 15.71 -0.06
N ALA A 212 18.19 14.62 0.66
CA ALA A 212 19.14 14.56 1.77
C ALA A 212 20.62 14.78 1.34
N ALA A 213 20.91 14.87 0.04
CA ALA A 213 22.22 15.14 -0.54
C ALA A 213 22.37 16.58 -1.08
N GLY A 214 21.38 17.45 -0.88
CA GLY A 214 21.44 18.84 -1.37
C GLY A 214 21.09 19.02 -2.84
N LEU A 215 20.64 17.97 -3.54
CA LEU A 215 20.22 18.05 -4.93
C LEU A 215 18.80 18.59 -5.03
N VAL A 216 18.67 19.70 -5.75
CA VAL A 216 17.39 20.27 -6.17
C VAL A 216 16.91 19.47 -7.37
N TYR A 217 15.82 18.71 -7.23
CA TYR A 217 15.15 18.14 -8.39
C TYR A 217 14.56 19.28 -9.23
N PRO A 218 14.81 19.32 -10.55
CA PRO A 218 14.28 20.39 -11.39
C PRO A 218 12.75 20.36 -11.35
N PRO A 219 12.09 21.51 -11.54
CA PRO A 219 10.65 21.53 -11.76
C PRO A 219 10.31 20.54 -12.88
N ALA A 220 9.21 19.81 -12.71
CA ALA A 220 8.56 19.20 -13.87
C ALA A 220 8.41 20.33 -14.89
N LEU A 221 9.02 20.14 -16.07
CA LEU A 221 8.96 21.09 -17.18
C LEU A 221 7.56 21.65 -17.25
N GLU A 222 7.45 22.98 -17.16
CA GLU A 222 6.29 23.68 -17.66
C GLU A 222 5.95 23.03 -19.00
N ALA A 223 4.76 22.43 -19.09
CA ALA A 223 4.14 22.24 -20.38
C ALA A 223 4.00 23.66 -20.94
N GLN A 224 5.01 24.06 -21.71
CA GLN A 224 5.00 25.28 -22.49
C GLN A 224 3.70 25.26 -23.25
N GLY A 225 2.86 26.26 -22.99
CA GLY A 225 1.59 26.40 -23.66
C GLY A 225 1.78 26.37 -25.17
N VAL A 226 1.19 25.35 -25.79
CA VAL A 226 0.58 25.36 -27.13
C VAL A 226 -0.63 24.45 -27.06
#